data_AF-A0A2V6UFN9-F1
#
_entry.id   AF-A0A2V6UFN9-F1
#
_cell.length_a   1.000
_cell.length_b   1.000
_cell.length_c   1.000
_cell.angle_alpha   90.00
_cell.angle_beta   90.00
_cell.angle_gamma   90.00
#
_symmetry.space_group_name_H-M   'P 1'
#
loop_
_entity.id
_entity.type
_entity.pdbx_description
1 polymer ?
#
loop_
_entity_poly.entity_id
_entity_poly.type
_entity_poly.pdbx_seq_one_letter_code
_entity_poly.pdbx_strand_id
1 'polypeptide(L)' 'MAYHSFKDIETPGPKRDFVGYGRTVPRVRWPRDARLSINVVLNYEEGSEYSHPAGDKRSDGLQEVI' A
#
# COMPACT_ATOMS: atom_id res chain seq x y z
N MET A 1 10.97 4.44 21.40
CA MET A 1 9.63 4.76 20.86
C MET A 1 8.80 3.50 20.89
N ALA A 2 7.65 3.49 21.58
CA ALA A 2 6.82 2.29 21.70
C ALA A 2 5.90 2.17 20.48
N TYR A 3 6.09 1.11 19.69
CA TYR A 3 5.18 0.73 18.62
C TYR A 3 3.78 0.50 19.22
N HIS A 4 2.84 1.37 18.88
CA HIS A 4 1.43 1.13 19.17
C HIS A 4 0.87 0.35 17.99
N SER A 5 0.55 -0.93 18.22
CA SER A 5 -0.18 -1.72 17.24
C SER A 5 -1.45 -0.96 16.87
N PHE A 6 -1.63 -0.68 15.58
CA PHE A 6 -2.93 -0.31 15.06
C PHE A 6 -3.88 -1.43 15.46
N LYS A 7 -4.79 -1.14 16.40
CA LYS A 7 -5.90 -2.03 16.71
C LYS A 7 -7.01 -1.64 15.75
N ASP A 8 -7.42 -2.59 14.92
CA ASP A 8 -8.60 -2.41 14.09
C ASP A 8 -9.77 -1.98 14.98
N ILE A 9 -10.45 -0.91 14.58
CA ILE A 9 -11.69 -0.49 15.23
C ILE A 9 -12.75 -1.54 14.85
N GLU A 10 -13.40 -2.17 15.82
CA GLU A 10 -14.53 -3.06 15.52
C GLU A 10 -15.69 -2.24 14.95
N THR A 11 -15.91 -2.38 13.64
CA THR A 11 -17.07 -1.87 12.94
C THR A 11 -18.09 -2.99 12.70
N PRO A 12 -19.40 -2.72 12.81
CA PRO A 12 -20.42 -3.69 12.42
C PRO A 12 -20.28 -4.10 10.95
N GLY A 13 -20.30 -5.41 10.69
CA GLY A 13 -20.14 -5.97 9.35
C GLY A 13 -18.85 -6.79 9.20
N PRO A 14 -18.56 -7.30 7.99
CA PRO A 14 -17.32 -8.03 7.73
C PRO A 14 -16.11 -7.08 7.89
N LYS A 15 -15.01 -7.60 8.44
CA LYS A 15 -13.73 -6.85 8.59
C LYS A 15 -13.17 -6.29 7.28
N ARG A 16 -13.64 -6.79 6.15
CA ARG A 16 -13.23 -6.38 4.81
C ARG A 16 -14.47 -6.11 3.99
N ASP A 17 -14.43 -5.02 3.22
CA ASP A 17 -15.37 -4.81 2.14
C ASP A 17 -14.94 -5.67 0.94
N PHE A 18 -15.77 -6.66 0.60
CA PHE A 18 -15.57 -7.54 -0.55
C PHE A 18 -16.40 -7.11 -1.78
N VAL A 19 -17.25 -6.10 -1.64
CA VAL A 19 -18.18 -5.65 -2.68
C VAL A 19 -17.64 -4.40 -3.37
N GLY A 20 -17.05 -3.47 -2.61
CA GLY A 20 -16.61 -2.17 -3.11
C GLY A 20 -17.77 -1.40 -3.75
N TYR A 21 -17.52 -0.74 -4.88
CA TYR A 21 -18.58 0.00 -5.60
C TYR A 21 -19.64 -0.89 -6.28
N GLY A 22 -19.44 -2.21 -6.34
CA GLY A 22 -20.35 -3.12 -7.03
C GLY A 22 -20.63 -2.70 -8.48
N ARG A 23 -21.88 -2.84 -8.93
CA ARG A 23 -22.30 -2.47 -10.29
C ARG A 23 -22.44 -0.96 -10.53
N THR A 24 -22.47 -0.17 -9.46
CA THR A 24 -22.78 1.26 -9.51
C THR A 24 -21.55 2.05 -9.09
N VAL A 25 -20.65 2.26 -10.04
CA VAL A 25 -19.43 3.04 -9.84
C VAL A 25 -19.72 4.55 -9.80
N PRO A 26 -19.02 5.33 -8.95
CA PRO A 26 -19.21 6.78 -8.90
C PRO A 26 -18.77 7.42 -10.21
N ARG A 27 -19.53 8.43 -10.67
CA ARG A 27 -19.10 9.28 -11.78
C ARG A 27 -18.03 10.24 -11.30
N VAL A 28 -16.77 9.93 -11.59
CA VAL A 28 -15.65 10.81 -11.30
C VAL A 28 -15.51 11.87 -12.39
N ARG A 29 -15.36 13.14 -11.98
CA ARG A 29 -15.04 14.26 -12.88
C ARG A 29 -13.66 14.79 -12.52
N TRP A 30 -12.69 14.52 -13.38
CA TRP A 30 -11.33 15.05 -13.21
C TRP A 30 -11.28 16.52 -13.62
N PRO A 31 -10.29 17.30 -13.13
CA PRO A 31 -10.08 18.66 -13.59
C PRO A 31 -10.05 18.75 -15.12
N ARG A 32 -10.67 19.80 -15.68
CA ARG A 32 -10.77 20.04 -17.13
C ARG A 32 -11.45 18.91 -17.91
N ASP A 33 -12.38 18.19 -17.26
CA ASP A 33 -13.10 17.05 -17.85
C ASP A 33 -12.19 15.96 -18.44
N ALA A 34 -10.99 15.79 -17.85
CA ALA A 34 -10.08 14.75 -18.27
C ALA A 34 -10.73 13.36 -18.13
N ARG A 35 -10.43 12.46 -19.08
CA ARG A 35 -10.99 11.11 -19.13
C ARG A 35 -10.18 10.08 -18.34
N LEU A 36 -8.95 10.42 -18.01
CA LEU A 36 -7.98 9.56 -17.33
C LEU A 36 -7.19 10.41 -16.33
N SER A 37 -6.98 9.85 -15.13
CA SER A 37 -5.99 10.33 -14.18
C SER A 37 -4.77 9.41 -14.24
N ILE A 38 -3.58 9.98 -14.36
CA ILE A 38 -2.31 9.25 -14.34
C ILE A 38 -1.60 9.61 -13.05
N ASN A 39 -1.22 8.60 -12.28
CA ASN A 39 -0.42 8.76 -11.07
C ASN A 39 0.90 8.00 -11.25
N VAL A 40 2.01 8.73 -11.23
CA VAL A 40 3.36 8.16 -11.27
C VAL A 40 3.91 8.22 -9.87
N VAL A 41 4.24 7.05 -9.32
CA VAL A 41 4.79 6.90 -7.98
C VAL A 41 6.24 6.44 -8.11
N LEU A 42 7.15 7.13 -7.42
CA LEU A 42 8.56 6.75 -7.31
C LEU A 42 8.85 6.42 -5.85
N ASN A 43 9.10 5.14 -5.60
CA ASN A 43 9.62 4.68 -4.33
C ASN A 43 11.15 4.75 -4.38
N TYR A 44 11.74 5.33 -3.33
CA TYR A 44 13.18 5.32 -3.12
C TYR A 44 13.43 4.68 -1.76
N GLU A 45 13.51 3.36 -1.78
CA GLU A 45 13.69 2.49 -0.61
C GLU A 45 14.98 1.66 -0.75
N GLU A 46 15.76 1.91 -1.80
CA GLU A 46 17.00 1.20 -2.09
C GLU A 46 18.02 1.41 -0.95
N GLY A 47 18.58 0.30 -0.46
CA GLY A 47 19.46 0.27 0.71
C GLY A 47 18.71 0.18 2.05
N SER A 48 17.37 0.10 2.04
CA SER A 48 16.54 -0.12 3.24
C SER A 48 15.87 -1.50 3.27
N GLU A 49 16.21 -2.35 2.30
CA GLU A 49 15.88 -3.75 2.31
C GLU A 49 16.42 -4.46 3.55
N TYR A 50 15.80 -5.59 3.88
CA TYR A 50 16.34 -6.44 4.94
C TYR A 50 17.73 -6.89 4.56
N SER A 51 18.73 -6.59 5.38
CA SER A 51 20.10 -7.00 5.10
C SER A 51 20.89 -7.28 6.37
N HIS A 52 21.75 -8.30 6.32
CA HIS A 52 22.65 -8.57 7.44
C HIS A 52 23.57 -7.40 7.79
N PRO A 53 24.15 -6.65 6.81
CA PRO A 53 24.93 -5.44 7.09
C PRO A 53 24.14 -4.35 7.83
N ALA A 54 22.84 -4.23 7.58
CA ALA A 54 21.95 -3.31 8.30
C ALA A 54 21.56 -3.81 9.72
N GLY A 55 21.99 -5.01 10.11
CA GLY A 55 21.72 -5.61 11.41
C GLY A 55 20.49 -6.51 11.45
N ASP A 56 19.87 -6.79 10.30
CA ASP A 56 18.75 -7.71 10.21
C ASP A 56 19.17 -9.18 10.32
N LYS A 57 18.22 -10.01 10.77
CA LYS A 57 18.42 -11.46 10.91
C LYS A 57 18.17 -12.22 9.61
N ARG A 58 17.92 -11.52 8.51
CA ARG A 58 17.72 -12.06 7.18
C ARG A 58 18.15 -11.02 6.15
N SER A 59 18.54 -11.49 4.97
CA SER A 59 18.56 -10.64 3.77
C SER A 59 17.20 -10.73 3.08
N ASP A 60 16.91 -9.80 2.18
CA ASP A 60 15.76 -9.96 1.31
C ASP A 60 15.95 -11.20 0.42
N GLY A 61 14.84 -11.80 -0.01
CA GLY A 61 14.88 -13.05 -0.77
C GLY A 61 15.42 -12.87 -2.19
N LEU A 62 15.00 -13.74 -3.12
CA LEU A 62 15.33 -13.67 -4.56
C LEU A 62 14.90 -12.35 -5.27
N GLN A 63 14.39 -11.36 -4.53
CA GLN A 63 14.07 -10.03 -5.02
C GLN A 63 15.32 -9.15 -5.16
N GLU A 64 16.42 -9.53 -4.49
CA GLU A 64 17.73 -8.89 -4.62
C GLU A 64 18.67 -9.86 -5.36
N VAL A 65 18.88 -9.63 -6.66
CA VAL A 65 19.92 -10.28 -7.44
C VAL A 65 20.87 -9.17 -7.90
N ILE A 66 21.84 -8.86 -7.06
CA ILE A 66 23.02 -8.09 -7.44
C ILE A 66 24.23 -9.01 -7.37
#